data_AF-A0A2W4WY55-F1
#
_entry.id   AF-A0A2W4WY55-F1
#
_cell.length_a   1.000
_cell.length_b   1.000
_cell.length_c   1.000
_cell.angle_alpha   90.00
_cell.angle_beta   90.00
_cell.angle_gamma   90.00
#
_symmetry.space_group_name_H-M   'P 1'
#
loop_
_entity.id
_entity.type
_entity.pdbx_description
1 polymer ?
#
loop_
_entity_poly.entity_id
_entity_poly.type
_entity_poly.pdbx_seq_one_letter_code
_entity_poly.pdbx_strand_id
1 'polypeptide(L)'
;MGAGQRVVAFLGHDPTAPSSSGGERLRAARRRQGLSLKALARALPCDEATVTKWEANCAKPRLPQAQALDGLLGTDWRGPATGD
;
A
#
# COMPACT_ATOMS: atom_id res chain seq x y z
N MET A 1 -1.52 33.85 1.08
CA MET A 1 -1.25 32.53 0.46
C MET A 1 0.09 32.07 0.97
N GLY A 2 0.32 30.91 1.59
CA GLY A 2 -0.52 29.77 1.98
C GLY A 2 0.39 28.81 2.76
N ALA A 3 -0.20 28.11 3.75
CA ALA A 3 0.23 26.88 4.44
C ALA A 3 1.75 26.62 4.60
N GLY A 4 2.36 26.62 5.79
CA GLY A 4 1.87 26.03 7.03
C GLY A 4 1.98 24.51 6.99
N GLN A 5 3.20 23.94 7.07
CA GLN A 5 3.40 22.51 7.39
C GLN A 5 4.65 22.36 8.25
N ARG A 6 4.47 22.36 9.58
CA ARG A 6 5.53 22.06 10.54
C ARG A 6 5.76 20.55 10.56
N VAL A 7 7.03 20.20 10.39
CA VAL A 7 7.63 18.87 10.48
C VAL A 7 7.09 18.07 11.66
N VAL A 8 6.39 16.96 11.39
CA VAL A 8 6.32 15.82 12.32
C VAL A 8 7.20 14.70 11.77
N ALA A 9 8.50 14.91 11.92
CA ALA A 9 9.50 13.86 11.81
C ALA A 9 9.39 12.96 13.04
N PHE A 10 8.67 11.84 12.93
CA PHE A 10 8.75 10.79 13.96
C PHE A 10 8.67 9.35 13.43
N LEU A 11 8.52 9.11 12.11
CA LEU A 11 8.32 7.75 11.58
C LEU A 11 9.28 7.32 10.46
N GLY A 12 10.33 8.10 10.18
CA GLY A 12 11.32 7.72 9.14
C GLY A 12 10.70 7.57 7.74
N HIS A 13 9.58 8.23 7.47
CA HIS A 13 8.90 8.20 6.18
C HIS A 13 8.61 9.62 5.72
N ASP A 14 9.17 9.95 4.57
CA ASP A 14 8.99 11.24 3.92
C ASP A 14 7.57 11.32 3.34
N PRO A 15 6.69 12.22 3.80
CA PRO A 15 5.30 12.28 3.35
C PRO A 15 5.16 12.85 1.93
N THR A 16 6.27 13.25 1.28
CA THR A 16 6.27 13.93 -0.01
C THR A 16 6.98 13.18 -1.13
N ALA A 17 7.65 12.07 -0.85
CA ALA A 17 8.20 11.22 -1.89
C ALA A 17 7.06 10.58 -2.68
N PRO A 18 7.04 10.66 -4.04
CA PRO A 18 6.10 9.88 -4.82
C PRO A 18 6.32 8.41 -4.44
N SER A 19 5.30 7.77 -3.89
CA SER A 19 5.33 6.39 -3.40
C SER A 19 5.66 5.49 -4.59
N SER A 20 6.95 5.22 -4.77
CA SER A 20 7.51 4.75 -6.03
C SER A 20 7.24 3.27 -6.26
N SER A 21 6.76 2.57 -5.24
CA SER A 21 6.52 1.13 -5.27
C SER A 21 5.06 0.76 -5.00
N GLY A 22 4.59 -0.31 -5.65
CA GLY A 22 3.23 -0.83 -5.49
C GLY A 22 2.82 -1.09 -4.03
N GLY A 23 3.75 -1.59 -3.22
CA GLY A 23 3.54 -1.84 -1.80
C GLY A 23 3.27 -0.58 -0.96
N GLU A 24 3.92 0.54 -1.26
CA GLU A 24 3.67 1.79 -0.54
C GLU A 24 2.29 2.37 -0.91
N ARG A 25 1.92 2.30 -2.19
CA ARG A 25 0.59 2.70 -2.66
C ARG A 25 -0.50 1.86 -2.00
N LEU A 26 -0.29 0.54 -1.91
CA LEU A 26 -1.19 -0.37 -1.20
C LEU A 26 -1.32 0.01 0.28
N ARG A 27 -0.21 0.24 0.97
CA ARG A 27 -0.19 0.64 2.39
C ARG A 27 -0.91 1.96 2.62
N ALA A 28 -0.68 2.94 1.75
CA ALA A 28 -1.34 4.23 1.81
C ALA A 28 -2.85 4.09 1.62
N ALA A 29 -3.30 3.33 0.63
CA ALA A 29 -4.73 3.11 0.38
C ALA A 29 -5.41 2.36 1.52
N ARG A 30 -4.78 1.29 2.04
CA ARG A 30 -5.29 0.56 3.21
C ARG A 30 -5.48 1.49 4.41
N ARG A 31 -4.48 2.35 4.70
CA ARG A 31 -4.54 3.32 5.80
C ARG A 31 -5.60 4.40 5.58
N ARG A 32 -5.77 4.91 4.36
CA ARG A 32 -6.82 5.87 4.01
C ARG A 32 -8.22 5.32 4.27
N GLN A 33 -8.40 4.01 4.08
CA GLN A 33 -9.64 3.29 4.39
C GLN A 33 -9.75 2.84 5.86
N GLY A 34 -8.79 3.18 6.73
CA GLY A 34 -8.80 2.79 8.15
C GLY A 34 -8.63 1.28 8.39
N LEU A 35 -8.14 0.52 7.41
CA LEU A 35 -8.05 -0.94 7.50
C LEU A 35 -6.75 -1.37 8.19
N SER A 36 -6.88 -2.26 9.18
CA SER A 36 -5.74 -3.02 9.71
C SER A 36 -5.27 -4.09 8.71
N LEU A 37 -4.04 -4.61 8.88
CA LEU A 37 -3.54 -5.74 8.08
C LEU A 37 -4.51 -6.93 8.15
N LYS A 38 -4.94 -7.32 9.36
CA LYS A 38 -5.99 -8.31 9.60
C LYS A 38 -7.30 -8.06 8.85
N ALA A 39 -7.75 -6.81 8.81
CA ALA A 39 -9.01 -6.48 8.15
C ALA A 39 -8.90 -6.65 6.63
N LEU A 40 -7.79 -6.20 6.04
CA LEU A 40 -7.53 -6.38 4.61
C LEU A 40 -7.32 -7.87 4.25
N ALA A 41 -6.58 -8.60 5.08
CA ALA A 41 -6.30 -10.01 4.90
C ALA A 41 -7.59 -10.85 4.87
N ARG A 42 -8.54 -10.56 5.77
CA ARG A 42 -9.87 -11.19 5.82
C ARG A 42 -10.74 -10.85 4.60
N ALA A 43 -10.58 -9.66 4.00
CA ALA A 43 -11.33 -9.27 2.82
C ALA A 43 -10.82 -9.94 1.53
N LEU A 44 -9.53 -10.32 1.46
CA LEU A 44 -8.90 -10.98 0.31
C LEU A 44 -8.56 -12.47 0.56
N PRO A 45 -9.38 -13.16 1.36
CA PRO A 45 -9.07 -14.43 2.06
C PRO A 45 -7.59 -14.87 2.01
N CYS A 46 -6.71 -14.08 2.63
CA CYS A 46 -5.27 -14.33 2.67
C CYS A 46 -4.71 -14.07 4.08
N ASP A 47 -3.44 -14.43 4.30
CA ASP A 47 -2.76 -14.18 5.57
C ASP A 47 -2.27 -12.73 5.72
N GLU A 48 -2.24 -12.23 6.95
CA GLU A 48 -1.67 -10.91 7.29
C GLU A 48 -0.20 -10.78 6.86
N ALA A 49 0.55 -11.87 6.94
CA ALA A 49 1.93 -11.95 6.48
C ALA A 49 2.05 -11.74 4.96
N THR A 50 1.06 -12.21 4.20
CA THR A 50 1.01 -12.02 2.75
C THR A 50 0.78 -10.55 2.41
N VAL A 51 -0.15 -9.89 3.10
CA VAL A 51 -0.38 -8.45 2.96
C VAL A 51 0.86 -7.64 3.34
N THR A 52 1.53 -8.02 4.43
CA THR A 52 2.79 -7.37 4.86
C THR A 52 3.87 -7.47 3.78
N LYS A 53 4.03 -8.64 3.16
CA LYS A 53 4.98 -8.84 2.05
C LYS A 53 4.63 -8.00 0.82
N TRP A 54 3.35 -7.83 0.51
CA TRP A 54 2.92 -6.95 -0.58
C TRP A 54 3.26 -5.48 -0.28
N GLU A 55 2.95 -5.00 0.92
CA GLU A 55 3.27 -3.62 1.33
C GLU A 55 4.79 -3.35 1.37
N ALA A 56 5.59 -4.37 1.67
CA ALA A 56 7.05 -4.31 1.64
C ALA A 56 7.66 -4.53 0.24
N ASN A 57 6.84 -4.77 -0.80
CA ASN A 57 7.28 -5.17 -2.15
C ASN A 57 8.15 -6.46 -2.18
N CYS A 58 8.10 -7.28 -1.13
CA CYS A 58 8.79 -8.58 -1.08
C CYS A 58 8.02 -9.69 -1.82
N ALA A 59 6.76 -9.47 -2.13
CA ALA A 59 5.94 -10.38 -2.93
C ALA A 59 4.94 -9.60 -3.78
N LYS A 60 4.49 -10.22 -4.87
CA LYS A 60 3.45 -9.69 -5.76
C LYS A 60 2.12 -10.46 -5.53
N PRO A 61 0.97 -9.78 -5.41
CA PRO A 61 -0.34 -10.43 -5.45
C PRO A 61 -0.55 -11.13 -6.78
N ARG A 62 -1.20 -12.29 -6.77
CA ARG A 62 -1.64 -12.96 -8.00
C ARG A 62 -2.71 -12.13 -8.69
N LEU A 63 -2.94 -12.36 -9.97
CA LEU A 63 -3.94 -11.61 -10.76
C LEU A 63 -5.31 -11.46 -10.06
N PRO A 64 -5.96 -12.50 -9.52
CA PRO A 64 -7.24 -12.33 -8.84
C PRO A 64 -7.13 -11.48 -7.56
N GLN A 65 -6.01 -11.55 -6.86
CA GLN A 65 -5.76 -10.73 -5.66
C GLN A 65 -5.51 -9.28 -6.05
N ALA A 66 -4.79 -9.02 -7.14
CA ALA A 66 -4.56 -7.67 -7.65
C ALA A 66 -5.88 -7.01 -8.10
N GLN A 67 -6.77 -7.76 -8.76
CA GLN A 67 -8.12 -7.29 -9.12
C GLN A 67 -8.97 -7.02 -7.88
N ALA A 68 -8.90 -7.89 -6.87
CA ALA A 68 -9.60 -7.66 -5.61
C ALA A 68 -9.08 -6.42 -4.86
N LEU A 69 -7.76 -6.16 -4.88
CA LEU A 69 -7.16 -4.95 -4.32
C LEU A 69 -7.63 -3.69 -5.06
N ASP A 70 -7.69 -3.74 -6.39
CA ASP A 70 -8.22 -2.65 -7.21
C ASP A 70 -9.68 -2.36 -6.87
N GLY A 71 -10.55 -3.37 -6.85
CA GLY A 71 -11.96 -3.20 -6.51
C GLY A 71 -12.21 -2.75 -5.07
N LEU A 72 -11.41 -3.21 -4.11
CA LEU A 72 -11.60 -2.90 -2.68
C LEU A 72 -11.01 -1.54 -2.28
N LEU A 73 -9.83 -1.20 -2.82
CA LEU A 73 -9.03 -0.07 -2.35
C LEU A 73 -8.84 1.01 -3.41
N GLY A 74 -9.32 0.80 -4.64
CA GLY A 74 -9.02 1.67 -5.79
C GLY A 74 -7.53 1.69 -6.12
N THR A 75 -6.80 0.62 -5.76
CA THR A 75 -5.36 0.55 -6.00
C THR A 75 -5.08 -0.22 -7.27
N ASP A 76 -4.64 0.48 -8.29
CA ASP A 76 -3.93 -0.15 -9.41
C ASP A 76 -2.58 -0.66 -8.91
N TRP A 77 -2.55 -1.93 -8.46
CA TRP A 77 -1.31 -2.60 -8.11
C TRP A 77 -0.43 -2.65 -9.37
N ARG A 78 0.55 -1.77 -9.44
CA ARG A 78 1.71 -1.90 -10.32
C ARG A 78 2.80 -2.50 -9.45
N GLY A 79 3.30 -3.67 -9.84
CA GLY A 79 4.47 -4.25 -9.16
C GLY A 79 5.65 -3.27 -9.20
N PRO A 80 6.78 -3.58 -8.53
CA PRO A 80 7.99 -2.80 -8.76
C PRO A 80 8.16 -2.66 -10.27
N ALA A 81 8.42 -1.45 -10.76
CA ALA A 81 8.78 -1.24 -12.16
C ALA A 81 9.93 -2.22 -12.41
N THR A 82 9.67 -3.29 -13.13
CA THR A 82 10.72 -4.17 -13.61
C THR A 82 11.54 -3.26 -14.52
N GLY A 83 12.63 -2.73 -13.97
CA GLY A 83 13.70 -2.20 -14.78
C GLY A 83 14.16 -3.36 -15.64
N ASP A 84 13.90 -3.23 -16.93
CA ASP A 84 14.74 -3.81 -17.98
C ASP A 84 16.20 -3.40 -17.74
#